data_AF-A0A0C2W061-F1
#
_entry.id   AF-A0A0C2W061-F1
#
_cell.length_a   1.000
_cell.length_b   1.000
_cell.length_c   1.000
_cell.angle_alpha   90.00
_cell.angle_beta   90.00
_cell.angle_gamma   90.00
#
_symmetry.space_group_name_H-M   'P 1'
#
loop_
_entity.id
_entity.type
_entity.pdbx_description
1 polymer ?
#
loop_
_entity_poly.entity_id
_entity_poly.type
_entity_poly.pdbx_seq_one_letter_code
_entity_poly.pdbx_strand_id
1 'polypeptide(L)' 'VQYPILSRIARDYLAIQGSSVASERAFSSGGLTTTLLRNKLSPEHVEALQMVKNGYK' A
#
# COMPACT_ATOMS: atom_id res chain seq x y z
N VAL A 1 27.58 4.14 -15.02
CA VAL A 1 26.10 4.20 -15.03
C VAL A 1 25.68 4.44 -16.47
N GLN A 2 25.27 3.38 -17.17
CA GLN A 2 24.82 3.52 -18.55
C GLN A 2 23.39 4.12 -18.52
N TYR A 3 23.20 5.28 -19.13
CA TYR A 3 21.92 6.02 -19.20
C TYR A 3 21.32 6.48 -17.86
N PRO A 4 21.98 7.38 -17.12
CA PRO A 4 21.48 7.89 -15.84
C PRO A 4 20.09 8.55 -15.97
N ILE A 5 19.83 9.28 -17.06
CA ILE A 5 18.55 9.96 -17.29
C ILE A 5 17.43 8.94 -17.57
N LEU A 6 17.67 7.99 -18.49
CA LEU A 6 16.68 6.97 -18.84
C LEU A 6 16.36 6.09 -17.63
N SER A 7 17.37 5.76 -16.81
CA SER A 7 17.16 4.97 -15.59
C SER A 7 16.26 5.68 -14.57
N ARG A 8 16.31 7.02 -14.51
CA ARG A 8 15.44 7.82 -13.64
C ARG A 8 14.00 7.80 -14.14
N ILE A 9 13.81 8.06 -15.43
CA ILE A 9 12.50 7.99 -16.10
C ILE A 9 11.89 6.60 -15.89
N ALA A 10 12.65 5.53 -16.15
CA ALA A 10 12.16 4.17 -16.00
C ALA A 10 11.68 3.87 -14.56
N ARG A 11 12.38 4.38 -13.53
CA ARG A 11 11.95 4.21 -12.14
C ARG A 11 10.65 4.95 -11.84
N ASP A 12 10.47 6.15 -12.38
CA ASP A 12 9.27 6.93 -12.15
C ASP A 12 8.03 6.28 -12.80
N TYR A 13 8.17 5.72 -14.01
CA TYR A 13 7.04 5.11 -14.73
C TYR A 13 6.78 3.64 -14.37
N LEU A 14 7.82 2.82 -14.20
CA LEU A 14 7.65 1.40 -13.91
C LEU A 14 7.19 1.13 -12.47
N ALA A 15 7.34 2.10 -11.56
CA ALA A 15 6.79 2.02 -10.21
C ALA A 15 5.26 2.20 -10.16
N ILE A 16 4.64 2.71 -11.23
CA ILE A 16 3.20 2.92 -11.29
C ILE A 16 2.51 1.56 -11.38
N GLN A 17 1.62 1.28 -10.43
CA GLN A 17 0.84 0.05 -10.43
C GLN A 17 -0.12 0.04 -11.62
N GLY A 18 -0.04 -1.00 -12.48
CA GLY A 18 -0.93 -1.14 -13.64
C GLY A 18 -2.35 -1.63 -13.34
N SER A 19 -2.70 -1.85 -12.06
CA SER A 19 -3.99 -2.43 -11.65
C SER A 19 -4.35 -2.04 -10.21
N SER A 20 -5.64 -2.06 -9.87
CA SER A 20 -6.15 -1.87 -8.51
C SER A 20 -5.88 -3.04 -7.56
N VAL A 21 -5.40 -4.19 -8.07
CA VAL A 21 -5.23 -5.43 -7.29
C VAL A 21 -4.39 -5.25 -6.02
N ALA A 22 -3.35 -4.42 -6.05
CA ALA A 22 -2.53 -4.17 -4.87
C ALA A 22 -3.31 -3.45 -3.76
N SER A 23 -4.11 -2.45 -4.14
CA SER A 23 -5.01 -1.72 -3.23
C SER A 23 -6.12 -2.64 -2.71
N GLU A 24 -6.74 -3.44 -3.57
CA GLU A 24 -7.77 -4.42 -3.18
C GLU A 24 -7.23 -5.46 -2.20
N ARG A 25 -6.01 -5.95 -2.41
CA ARG A 25 -5.33 -6.86 -1.47
C ARG A 25 -5.06 -6.18 -0.13
N ALA A 26 -4.64 -4.92 -0.13
CA ALA A 26 -4.44 -4.14 1.09
C ALA A 26 -5.77 -3.99 1.86
N PHE A 27 -6.85 -3.59 1.18
CA PHE A 27 -8.18 -3.41 1.76
C PHE A 27 -8.81 -4.71 2.24
N SER A 28 -8.72 -5.79 1.47
CA SER A 28 -9.18 -7.13 1.90
C SER A 28 -8.49 -7.55 3.21
N SER A 29 -7.18 -7.33 3.30
CA SER A 29 -6.43 -7.60 4.53
C SER A 29 -6.78 -6.65 5.68
N GLY A 30 -7.20 -5.42 5.38
CA GLY A 30 -7.64 -4.41 6.34
C GLY A 30 -9.04 -4.67 6.88
N GLY A 31 -9.94 -5.20 6.04
CA GLY A 31 -11.32 -5.55 6.42
C GLY A 31 -11.38 -6.57 7.57
N LEU A 32 -10.40 -7.46 7.68
CA LEU A 32 -10.26 -8.35 8.83
C LEU A 32 -10.04 -7.57 10.15
N THR A 33 -9.25 -6.50 10.09
CA THR A 33 -8.85 -5.72 11.27
C THR A 33 -9.93 -4.73 11.70
N THR A 34 -10.64 -4.16 10.72
CA THR A 34 -11.72 -3.18 10.92
C THR A 34 -13.04 -3.84 11.32
N THR A 35 -13.39 -4.98 10.70
CA THR A 35 -14.74 -5.55 10.82
C THR A 35 -14.78 -6.82 11.67
N LEU A 36 -13.88 -7.78 11.43
CA LEU A 36 -13.96 -9.11 12.09
C LEU A 36 -13.45 -9.11 13.53
N LEU A 37 -12.45 -8.29 13.85
CA LEU A 37 -11.88 -8.23 15.20
C LEU A 37 -12.63 -7.27 16.16
N ARG A 38 -13.73 -6.63 15.73
CA ARG A 38 -14.54 -5.67 16.54
C ARG A 38 -13.69 -4.61 17.26
N ASN A 39 -12.65 -4.13 16.60
CA ASN A 39 -11.81 -3.08 17.17
C ASN A 39 -12.57 -1.74 17.07
N LYS A 40 -12.75 -1.03 18.18
CA LYS A 40 -13.23 0.37 18.20
C LYS A 40 -12.12 1.33 17.73
N LEU A 41 -11.43 0.98 16.64
CA LEU A 41 -10.41 1.83 16.04
C LEU A 41 -11.12 2.96 15.30
N SER A 42 -10.70 4.21 15.56
CA SER A 42 -11.13 5.31 14.72
C SER A 42 -10.53 5.15 13.31
N PRO A 43 -11.14 5.78 12.28
CA PRO A 43 -10.62 5.72 10.92
C PRO A 43 -9.14 6.11 10.81
N GLU A 44 -8.71 7.11 11.57
CA GLU A 44 -7.31 7.57 11.64
C GLU A 44 -6.36 6.46 12.14
N HIS A 45 -6.76 5.72 13.18
CA HIS A 45 -5.95 4.62 13.70
C HIS A 45 -5.91 3.43 12.73
N VAL A 46 -6.99 3.19 11.98
CA VAL A 46 -7.01 2.16 10.93
C VAL A 46 -6.03 2.51 9.83
N GLU A 47 -6.02 3.76 9.37
CA GLU A 47 -5.09 4.24 8.34
C GLU A 47 -3.63 4.09 8.79
N ALA A 48 -3.29 4.61 9.98
CA ALA A 48 -1.96 4.49 10.54
C ALA A 48 -1.52 3.01 10.65
N LEU A 49 -2.41 2.13 11.09
CA LEU A 49 -2.14 0.71 11.20
C LEU A 49 -1.90 0.05 9.83
N GLN A 50 -2.67 0.40 8.80
CA GLN A 50 -2.43 -0.13 7.46
C GLN A 50 -1.12 0.37 6.86
N MET A 51 -0.74 1.63 7.08
CA MET A 51 0.56 2.16 6.64
C MET A 51 1.72 1.40 7.27
N VAL A 52 1.66 1.20 8.59
CA VAL A 52 2.69 0.45 9.33
C VAL A 52 2.75 -1.00 8.86
N LYS A 53 1.60 -1.67 8.72
CA LYS A 53 1.51 -3.05 8.22
C LYS A 53 2.06 -3.21 6.81
N ASN A 54 1.86 -2.23 5.93
CA ASN A 54 2.40 -2.25 4.57
C ASN A 54 3.91 -1.96 4.55
N GLY A 55 4.41 -1.13 5.47
CA GLY A 55 5.85 -0.83 5.57
C GLY A 55 6.71 -1.95 6.14
N TYR A 56 6.12 -2.86 6.94
CA TYR A 56 6.81 -4.06 7.46
C TYR A 56 6.71 -5.29 6.55
N LYS A 57 5.93 -5.22 5.46
CA LYS A 57 5.83 -6.28 4.45
C LYS A 57 7.02 -6.27 3.52
#